data_AF-A0AAU2PCC4-F1
#
_entry.id   AF-A0AAU2PCC4-F1
#
_cell.length_a   1.000
_cell.length_b   1.000
_cell.length_c   1.000
_cell.angle_alpha   90.00
_cell.angle_beta   90.00
_cell.angle_gamma   90.00
#
_symmetry.space_group_name_H-M   'P 1'
#
loop_
_entity.id
_entity.type
_entity.pdbx_description
1 polymer ?
#
loop_
_entity_poly.entity_id
_entity_poly.type
_entity_poly.pdbx_seq_one_letter_code
_entity_poly.pdbx_strand_id
1 'polypeptide(L)'
;MTRTTPPRPLDVEELFPGLAAFRGTTTRLHPRPGRPDLSASSVGGPMLWPADEPWPVCDEAHGRGRGLRPADIRRSRQVLASAWAREQAPGPTDEERELLGELRRKHRIPGASETDPLPMIGLAQLYRRDVPDLAAGPDDSDLLQVFWCPFDAHGPGRYDLKLHLRWRRSWEVGEVLTAPPQPLVVGSDGFVPEPCVLYPEQVVTYPFAGLLPEELCARIDAREEALEAELEEEAEQSADESTTELLGYQYDLSIPPGWRVGGFASWHATDPSPMDCLTCTTPMHLLLTIDSSEWDGGSGSWKPLEDQSQGQNQGQNQPAHPSATPTEVTVGRWGELNIFACPIEPGHPHRWSIQ
;
A
#
# COMPACT_ATOMS: atom_id res chain seq x y z
N MET A 1 3.26 -8.89 -17.47
CA MET A 1 4.71 -8.62 -17.61
C MET A 1 5.31 -8.67 -16.23
N THR A 2 6.41 -9.39 -16.05
CA THR A 2 7.11 -9.47 -14.76
C THR A 2 7.55 -8.08 -14.29
N ARG A 3 7.75 -7.93 -12.98
CA ARG A 3 8.28 -6.73 -12.34
C ARG A 3 9.46 -7.17 -11.50
N THR A 4 10.62 -6.64 -11.83
CA THR A 4 11.89 -7.15 -11.32
C THR A 4 12.58 -6.06 -10.52
N THR A 5 12.78 -6.33 -9.24
CA THR A 5 13.54 -5.49 -8.33
C THR A 5 15.02 -5.47 -8.77
N PRO A 6 15.64 -4.29 -8.94
CA PRO A 6 17.06 -4.21 -9.27
C PRO A 6 17.92 -4.87 -8.18
N PRO A 7 19.13 -5.37 -8.52
CA PRO A 7 20.12 -5.74 -7.52
C PRO A 7 20.30 -4.62 -6.50
N ARG A 8 20.44 -4.97 -5.21
CA ARG A 8 20.69 -3.96 -4.17
C ARG A 8 22.00 -3.22 -4.50
N PRO A 9 22.06 -1.89 -4.29
CA PRO A 9 23.23 -1.10 -4.66
C PRO A 9 24.48 -1.48 -3.86
N LEU A 10 24.30 -2.04 -2.66
CA LEU A 10 25.35 -2.54 -1.79
C LEU A 10 24.94 -3.89 -1.19
N ASP A 11 25.91 -4.74 -0.87
CA ASP A 11 25.69 -5.97 -0.10
C ASP A 11 25.59 -5.64 1.39
N VAL A 12 24.36 -5.59 1.90
CA VAL A 12 24.09 -5.18 3.29
C VAL A 12 24.70 -6.13 4.33
N GLU A 13 24.89 -7.42 4.00
CA GLU A 13 25.49 -8.38 4.92
C GLU A 13 27.01 -8.36 4.89
N GLU A 14 27.62 -7.93 3.78
CA GLU A 14 29.06 -7.62 3.79
C GLU A 14 29.35 -6.40 4.68
N LEU A 15 28.48 -5.39 4.60
CA LEU A 15 28.58 -4.16 5.40
C LEU A 15 28.30 -4.42 6.89
N PHE A 16 27.29 -5.24 7.17
CA PHE A 16 26.87 -5.57 8.52
C PHE A 16 26.61 -7.08 8.66
N PRO A 17 27.66 -7.89 8.89
CA PRO A 17 27.54 -9.37 8.92
C PRO A 17 26.51 -9.93 9.92
N GLY A 18 26.21 -9.19 10.99
CA GLY A 18 25.19 -9.57 11.96
C GLY A 18 23.76 -9.62 11.39
N LEU A 19 23.48 -8.92 10.29
CA LEU A 19 22.16 -8.90 9.65
C LEU A 19 21.74 -10.24 9.05
N ALA A 20 22.68 -11.13 8.72
CA ALA A 20 22.37 -12.44 8.19
C ALA A 20 21.44 -13.26 9.11
N ALA A 21 21.51 -13.03 10.43
CA ALA A 21 20.63 -13.66 11.42
C ALA A 21 19.18 -13.14 11.39
N PHE A 22 18.94 -12.00 10.74
CA PHE A 22 17.65 -11.32 10.64
C PHE A 22 17.07 -11.31 9.22
N ARG A 23 17.75 -11.97 8.27
CA ARG A 23 17.32 -12.08 6.88
C ARG A 23 15.91 -12.70 6.82
N GLY A 24 15.00 -12.01 6.15
CA GLY A 24 13.67 -12.49 5.83
C GLY A 24 13.34 -12.34 4.35
N THR A 25 12.12 -12.70 3.99
CA THR A 25 11.54 -12.48 2.66
C THR A 25 10.24 -11.69 2.75
N THR A 26 9.95 -10.94 1.70
CA THR A 26 8.65 -10.29 1.49
C THR A 26 8.27 -10.40 0.02
N THR A 27 6.97 -10.54 -0.25
CA THR A 27 6.46 -10.59 -1.61
C THR A 27 5.96 -9.20 -1.98
N ARG A 28 6.68 -8.49 -2.84
CA ARG A 28 6.21 -7.26 -3.48
C ARG A 28 5.11 -7.61 -4.48
N LEU A 29 3.97 -6.93 -4.43
CA LEU A 29 2.79 -7.28 -5.23
C LEU A 29 2.76 -6.59 -6.59
N HIS A 30 3.49 -5.48 -6.75
CA HIS A 30 3.61 -4.71 -7.99
C HIS A 30 2.29 -4.50 -8.75
N PRO A 31 1.24 -3.93 -8.13
CA PRO A 31 -0.04 -3.64 -8.78
C PRO A 31 0.12 -2.84 -10.08
N ARG A 32 -0.62 -3.19 -11.13
CA ARG A 32 -0.71 -2.39 -12.36
C ARG A 32 -2.16 -2.29 -12.82
N PRO A 33 -2.62 -1.10 -13.31
CA PRO A 33 -3.99 -0.93 -13.76
C PRO A 33 -4.37 -2.01 -14.79
N GLY A 34 -5.53 -2.64 -14.59
CA GLY A 34 -5.92 -3.79 -15.39
C GLY A 34 -7.35 -4.25 -15.13
N ARG A 35 -7.68 -5.44 -15.63
CA ARG A 35 -8.98 -6.08 -15.42
C ARG A 35 -8.77 -7.44 -14.77
N PRO A 36 -8.57 -7.49 -13.44
CA PRO A 36 -8.36 -8.75 -12.74
C PRO A 36 -9.61 -9.64 -12.78
N ASP A 37 -9.37 -10.95 -12.81
CA ASP A 37 -10.40 -11.98 -12.68
C ASP A 37 -10.65 -12.35 -11.22
N LEU A 38 -11.82 -12.90 -10.91
CA LEU A 38 -12.19 -13.39 -9.57
C LEU A 38 -11.24 -14.45 -9.02
N SER A 39 -10.63 -15.26 -9.91
CA SER A 39 -9.70 -16.33 -9.56
C SER A 39 -8.24 -15.85 -9.41
N ALA A 40 -7.97 -14.56 -9.58
CA ALA A 40 -6.63 -13.99 -9.46
C ALA A 40 -6.50 -13.09 -8.22
N SER A 41 -5.28 -12.99 -7.71
CA SER A 41 -4.95 -11.96 -6.73
C SER A 41 -5.01 -10.57 -7.36
N SER A 42 -5.60 -9.60 -6.68
CA SER A 42 -5.82 -8.25 -7.21
C SER A 42 -5.97 -7.19 -6.12
N VAL A 43 -5.78 -5.94 -6.52
CA VAL A 43 -6.20 -4.74 -5.78
C VAL A 43 -7.35 -4.09 -6.53
N GLY A 44 -8.39 -3.63 -5.83
CA GLY A 44 -9.56 -2.96 -6.41
C GLY A 44 -10.37 -3.80 -7.41
N GLY A 45 -10.05 -5.09 -7.54
CA GLY A 45 -10.70 -6.04 -8.44
C GLY A 45 -12.02 -6.59 -7.87
N PRO A 46 -12.67 -7.49 -8.62
CA PRO A 46 -13.86 -8.17 -8.14
C PRO A 46 -13.51 -9.08 -6.95
N MET A 47 -14.41 -9.16 -5.97
CA MET A 47 -14.25 -10.03 -4.79
C MET A 47 -15.00 -11.34 -5.00
N LEU A 48 -14.34 -12.47 -4.74
CA LEU A 48 -14.97 -13.79 -4.67
C LEU A 48 -15.83 -13.86 -3.39
N TRP A 49 -17.03 -13.29 -3.47
CA TRP A 49 -17.97 -13.17 -2.36
C TRP A 49 -19.24 -13.97 -2.65
N PRO A 50 -19.70 -14.87 -1.76
CA PRO A 50 -20.93 -15.63 -1.96
C PRO A 50 -22.16 -14.72 -2.06
N ALA A 51 -23.10 -15.05 -2.96
CA ALA A 51 -24.33 -14.27 -3.15
C ALA A 51 -25.29 -14.32 -1.94
N ASP A 52 -25.17 -15.34 -1.10
CA ASP A 52 -25.98 -15.56 0.10
C ASP A 52 -25.33 -15.03 1.39
N GLU A 53 -24.09 -14.52 1.33
CA GLU A 53 -23.38 -13.93 2.46
C GLU A 53 -23.55 -12.39 2.46
N PRO A 54 -23.95 -11.76 3.58
CA PRO A 54 -24.08 -10.31 3.65
C PRO A 54 -22.72 -9.63 3.44
N TRP A 55 -22.68 -8.60 2.60
CA TRP A 55 -21.46 -7.82 2.35
C TRP A 55 -20.95 -7.14 3.64
N PRO A 56 -19.62 -7.03 3.85
CA PRO A 56 -19.08 -6.34 5.01
C PRO A 56 -19.54 -4.88 5.09
N VAL A 57 -20.03 -4.49 6.26
CA VAL A 57 -20.45 -3.11 6.55
C VAL A 57 -19.70 -2.57 7.75
N CYS A 58 -19.49 -1.26 7.75
CA CYS A 58 -19.07 -0.51 8.93
C CYS A 58 -20.29 0.01 9.69
N ASP A 59 -20.35 -0.28 10.99
CA ASP A 59 -21.40 0.09 11.94
C ASP A 59 -20.92 1.05 13.04
N GLU A 60 -19.63 1.40 13.06
CA GLU A 60 -19.07 2.33 14.04
C GLU A 60 -19.59 3.75 13.85
N ALA A 61 -19.83 4.48 14.95
CA ALA A 61 -20.30 5.86 14.89
C ALA A 61 -19.20 6.79 14.35
N HIS A 62 -19.35 7.27 13.11
CA HIS A 62 -18.51 8.31 12.54
C HIS A 62 -19.23 9.13 11.46
N GLY A 63 -18.69 10.29 11.13
CA GLY A 63 -19.23 11.14 10.08
C GLY A 63 -19.18 10.45 8.71
N ARG A 64 -20.35 10.18 8.13
CA ARG A 64 -20.49 9.50 6.82
C ARG A 64 -21.49 10.18 5.87
N GLY A 65 -22.14 11.25 6.31
CA GLY A 65 -23.21 11.93 5.56
C GLY A 65 -22.73 12.89 4.46
N ARG A 66 -21.43 13.01 4.22
CA ARG A 66 -20.86 13.90 3.19
C ARG A 66 -19.56 13.34 2.62
N GLY A 67 -19.41 13.37 1.29
CA GLY A 67 -18.22 12.84 0.63
C GLY A 67 -18.24 12.98 -0.89
N LEU A 68 -17.28 12.35 -1.56
CA LEU A 68 -17.22 12.25 -3.03
C LEU A 68 -18.00 11.02 -3.49
N ARG A 69 -18.62 11.06 -4.68
CA ARG A 69 -19.24 9.84 -5.24
C ARG A 69 -18.15 8.96 -5.86
N PRO A 70 -18.12 7.65 -5.61
CA PRO A 70 -17.16 6.75 -6.26
C PRO A 70 -17.17 6.84 -7.79
N ALA A 71 -18.34 7.02 -8.41
CA ALA A 71 -18.45 7.20 -9.85
C ALA A 71 -17.79 8.50 -10.35
N ASP A 72 -17.89 9.60 -9.59
CA ASP A 72 -17.24 10.86 -9.95
C ASP A 72 -15.71 10.76 -9.86
N ILE A 73 -15.21 10.03 -8.85
CA ILE A 73 -13.77 9.76 -8.66
C ILE A 73 -13.22 8.99 -9.87
N ARG A 74 -13.86 7.86 -10.23
CA ARG A 74 -13.45 7.06 -11.39
C ARG A 74 -13.53 7.87 -12.68
N ARG A 75 -14.57 8.71 -12.84
CA ARG A 75 -14.68 9.59 -14.01
C ARG A 75 -13.57 10.63 -14.06
N SER A 76 -13.23 11.24 -12.92
CA SER A 76 -12.13 12.20 -12.80
C SER A 76 -10.79 11.55 -13.21
N ARG A 77 -10.50 10.35 -12.71
CA ARG A 77 -9.31 9.58 -13.10
C ARG A 77 -9.25 9.28 -14.59
N GLN A 78 -10.36 8.87 -15.20
CA GLN A 78 -10.44 8.63 -16.65
C GLN A 78 -10.15 9.88 -17.48
N VAL A 79 -10.70 11.05 -17.07
CA VAL A 79 -10.45 12.33 -17.75
C VAL A 79 -8.98 12.71 -17.64
N LEU A 80 -8.39 12.63 -16.44
CA LEU A 80 -6.97 12.91 -16.22
C LEU A 80 -6.07 11.97 -17.03
N ALA A 81 -6.33 10.66 -16.99
CA ALA A 81 -5.56 9.67 -17.74
C ALA A 81 -5.62 9.95 -19.25
N SER A 82 -6.81 10.23 -19.79
CA SER A 82 -6.99 10.56 -21.21
C SER A 82 -6.29 11.87 -21.58
N ALA A 83 -6.32 12.87 -20.70
CA ALA A 83 -5.72 14.17 -20.93
C ALA A 83 -4.19 14.12 -20.95
N TRP A 84 -3.60 13.34 -20.04
CA TRP A 84 -2.15 13.16 -19.97
C TRP A 84 -1.60 12.18 -21.02
N ALA A 85 -2.42 11.28 -21.54
CA ALA A 85 -2.04 10.37 -22.62
C ALA A 85 -1.96 11.04 -24.01
N ARG A 86 -2.33 12.32 -24.15
CA ARG A 86 -2.27 13.02 -25.44
C ARG A 86 -0.83 13.35 -25.84
N GLU A 87 -0.50 13.08 -27.10
CA GLU A 87 0.80 13.44 -27.69
C GLU A 87 0.99 14.96 -27.81
N GLN A 88 -0.09 15.69 -28.11
CA GLN A 88 -0.07 17.13 -28.31
C GLN A 88 -0.77 17.82 -27.15
N ALA A 89 -0.10 18.80 -26.55
CA ALA A 89 -0.59 19.56 -25.39
C ALA A 89 -1.10 18.62 -24.27
N PRO A 90 -0.21 17.79 -23.67
CA PRO A 90 -0.58 16.91 -22.57
C PRO A 90 -1.13 17.70 -21.39
N GLY A 91 -2.17 17.16 -20.76
CA GLY A 91 -2.87 17.78 -19.64
C GLY A 91 -4.29 18.24 -20.01
N PRO A 92 -5.11 18.58 -18.99
CA PRO A 92 -6.52 18.88 -19.21
C PRO A 92 -6.73 20.16 -20.02
N THR A 93 -7.80 20.22 -20.82
CA THR A 93 -8.30 21.45 -21.45
C THR A 93 -9.04 22.32 -20.43
N ASP A 94 -9.45 23.54 -20.81
CA ASP A 94 -10.29 24.38 -19.93
C ASP A 94 -11.63 23.72 -19.61
N GLU A 95 -12.28 23.11 -20.61
CA GLU A 95 -13.54 22.39 -20.44
C GLU A 95 -13.38 21.18 -19.50
N GLU A 96 -12.29 20.42 -19.64
CA GLU A 96 -12.00 19.30 -18.73
C GLU A 96 -11.64 19.78 -17.33
N ARG A 97 -10.96 20.92 -17.18
CA ARG A 97 -10.72 21.54 -15.86
C ARG A 97 -12.03 21.91 -15.17
N GLU A 98 -12.98 22.47 -15.91
CA GLU A 98 -14.31 22.78 -15.38
C GLU A 98 -15.04 21.50 -14.95
N LEU A 99 -15.07 20.48 -15.82
CA LEU A 99 -15.64 19.17 -15.49
C LEU A 99 -15.00 18.53 -14.26
N LEU A 100 -13.67 18.54 -14.16
CA LEU A 100 -12.94 18.03 -12.98
C LEU A 100 -13.32 18.81 -11.71
N GLY A 101 -13.54 20.12 -11.82
CA GLY A 101 -14.06 20.95 -10.73
C GLY A 101 -15.46 20.53 -10.29
N GLU A 102 -16.34 20.14 -11.21
CA GLU A 102 -17.66 19.61 -10.88
C GLU A 102 -17.61 18.24 -10.22
N LEU A 103 -16.79 17.32 -10.75
CA LEU A 103 -16.63 15.95 -10.23
C LEU A 103 -16.02 15.93 -8.82
N ARG A 104 -15.20 16.92 -8.47
CA ARG A 104 -14.61 17.07 -7.12
C ARG A 104 -15.58 17.64 -6.07
N ARG A 105 -16.82 18.00 -6.44
CA ARG A 105 -17.79 18.52 -5.49
C ARG A 105 -18.24 17.41 -4.53
N LYS A 106 -18.18 17.69 -3.24
CA LYS A 106 -18.69 16.78 -2.20
C LYS A 106 -20.22 16.84 -2.13
N HIS A 107 -20.84 15.67 -2.09
CA HIS A 107 -22.27 15.44 -2.00
C HIS A 107 -22.68 15.15 -0.57
N ARG A 108 -23.92 15.50 -0.21
CA ARG A 108 -24.51 15.21 1.11
C ARG A 108 -25.57 14.12 0.97
N ILE A 109 -25.60 13.18 1.91
CA ILE A 109 -26.67 12.19 2.04
C ILE A 109 -27.67 12.72 3.07
N PRO A 110 -28.87 13.18 2.66
CA PRO A 110 -29.87 13.69 3.60
C PRO A 110 -30.33 12.58 4.55
N GLY A 111 -30.38 12.88 5.84
CA GLY A 111 -30.90 11.95 6.86
C GLY A 111 -29.95 10.82 7.27
N ALA A 112 -28.72 10.78 6.75
CA ALA A 112 -27.74 9.77 7.15
C ALA A 112 -27.38 9.90 8.64
N SER A 113 -27.53 8.80 9.38
CA SER A 113 -27.02 8.63 10.74
C SER A 113 -25.53 8.29 10.72
N GLU A 114 -24.83 8.60 11.81
CA GLU A 114 -23.42 8.20 11.99
C GLU A 114 -23.24 6.68 12.14
N THR A 115 -24.32 5.97 12.46
CA THR A 115 -24.35 4.51 12.67
C THR A 115 -25.11 3.75 11.58
N ASP A 116 -25.57 4.42 10.52
CA ASP A 116 -26.19 3.72 9.40
C ASP A 116 -25.17 2.74 8.77
N PRO A 117 -25.56 1.50 8.46
CA PRO A 117 -24.65 0.50 7.93
C PRO A 117 -24.06 0.97 6.60
N LEU A 118 -22.74 1.15 6.57
CA LEU A 118 -22.02 1.62 5.40
C LEU A 118 -21.28 0.47 4.72
N PRO A 119 -21.59 0.14 3.45
CA PRO A 119 -20.83 -0.87 2.70
C PRO A 119 -19.34 -0.54 2.69
N MET A 120 -18.51 -1.50 3.12
CA MET A 120 -17.06 -1.37 3.06
C MET A 120 -16.58 -1.54 1.62
N ILE A 121 -15.48 -0.88 1.28
CA ILE A 121 -14.84 -1.03 -0.04
C ILE A 121 -13.90 -2.23 0.00
N GLY A 122 -14.03 -3.12 -0.98
CA GLY A 122 -13.05 -4.18 -1.22
C GLY A 122 -11.74 -3.61 -1.73
N LEU A 123 -10.68 -3.77 -0.93
CA LEU A 123 -9.34 -3.27 -1.23
C LEU A 123 -8.53 -4.27 -2.03
N ALA A 124 -8.40 -5.49 -1.51
CA ALA A 124 -7.54 -6.51 -2.10
C ALA A 124 -8.11 -7.90 -1.88
N GLN A 125 -7.79 -8.79 -2.81
CA GLN A 125 -8.02 -10.22 -2.71
C GLN A 125 -6.72 -10.93 -3.07
N LEU A 126 -6.23 -11.78 -2.18
CA LEU A 126 -4.92 -12.41 -2.32
C LEU A 126 -5.05 -13.93 -2.13
N TYR A 127 -4.71 -14.67 -3.17
CA TYR A 127 -4.62 -16.13 -3.13
C TYR A 127 -3.23 -16.54 -2.69
N ARG A 128 -3.16 -17.51 -1.77
CA ARG A 128 -1.89 -18.08 -1.29
C ARG A 128 -1.05 -18.69 -2.40
N ARG A 129 -1.67 -19.24 -3.45
CA ARG A 129 -0.96 -19.79 -4.60
C ARG A 129 -0.21 -18.74 -5.42
N ASP A 130 -0.61 -17.48 -5.35
CA ASP A 130 -0.01 -16.38 -6.12
C ASP A 130 1.03 -15.61 -5.30
N VAL A 131 0.96 -15.67 -3.97
CA VAL A 131 1.74 -14.82 -3.05
C VAL A 131 2.54 -15.70 -2.07
N PRO A 132 3.84 -15.97 -2.34
CA PRO A 132 4.65 -16.90 -1.55
C PRO A 132 4.74 -16.57 -0.05
N ASP A 133 4.87 -15.30 0.32
CA ASP A 133 4.98 -14.88 1.72
C ASP A 133 3.61 -14.72 2.42
N LEU A 134 2.50 -15.05 1.74
CA LEU A 134 1.17 -15.06 2.37
C LEU A 134 1.03 -16.31 3.26
N ALA A 135 1.10 -16.09 4.57
CA ALA A 135 0.93 -17.14 5.57
C ALA A 135 -0.40 -17.89 5.39
N ALA A 136 -0.45 -19.13 5.90
CA ALA A 136 -1.68 -19.90 5.92
C ALA A 136 -2.77 -19.19 6.71
N GLY A 137 -3.97 -19.10 6.13
CA GLY A 137 -5.15 -18.67 6.85
C GLY A 137 -5.63 -19.75 7.84
N PRO A 138 -6.63 -19.42 8.67
CA PRO A 138 -7.27 -20.41 9.53
C PRO A 138 -7.98 -21.48 8.71
N ASP A 139 -8.07 -22.69 9.25
CA ASP A 139 -8.84 -23.81 8.69
C ASP A 139 -8.53 -24.08 7.20
N ASP A 140 -7.26 -24.12 6.80
CA ASP A 140 -6.83 -24.34 5.40
C ASP A 140 -7.26 -23.26 4.39
N SER A 141 -7.75 -22.11 4.85
CA SER A 141 -8.14 -21.00 3.97
C SER A 141 -6.99 -20.58 3.03
N ASP A 142 -7.31 -20.44 1.74
CA ASP A 142 -6.36 -20.11 0.68
C ASP A 142 -6.54 -18.70 0.11
N LEU A 143 -7.58 -17.99 0.54
CA LEU A 143 -7.94 -16.67 0.06
C LEU A 143 -8.08 -15.68 1.21
N LEU A 144 -7.29 -14.60 1.18
CA LEU A 144 -7.43 -13.43 2.04
C LEU A 144 -8.14 -12.32 1.27
N GLN A 145 -9.22 -11.78 1.85
CA GLN A 145 -9.93 -10.63 1.33
C GLN A 145 -9.84 -9.49 2.34
N VAL A 146 -9.50 -8.29 1.86
CA VAL A 146 -9.29 -7.10 2.69
C VAL A 146 -10.29 -6.03 2.28
N PHE A 147 -10.95 -5.45 3.27
CA PHE A 147 -11.93 -4.38 3.10
C PHE A 147 -11.62 -3.25 4.09
N TRP A 148 -12.03 -2.04 3.73
CA TRP A 148 -11.97 -0.90 4.65
C TRP A 148 -13.22 -0.04 4.60
N CYS A 149 -13.46 0.67 5.69
CA CYS A 149 -14.42 1.76 5.70
C CYS A 149 -13.86 2.88 4.81
N PRO A 150 -14.66 3.48 3.92
CA PRO A 150 -14.19 4.55 3.05
C PRO A 150 -14.14 5.92 3.74
N PHE A 151 -13.87 5.93 5.05
CA PHE A 151 -13.72 7.08 5.93
C PHE A 151 -12.66 6.76 7.00
N ASP A 152 -11.99 7.78 7.51
CA ASP A 152 -10.85 7.73 8.45
C ASP A 152 -11.16 8.33 9.83
N ALA A 153 -12.42 8.64 10.12
CA ALA A 153 -12.81 9.27 11.37
C ALA A 153 -13.16 8.27 12.47
N HIS A 154 -12.43 7.16 12.58
CA HIS A 154 -12.68 6.11 13.57
C HIS A 154 -11.92 6.32 14.88
N GLY A 155 -12.34 5.56 15.89
CA GLY A 155 -11.69 5.51 17.19
C GLY A 155 -11.88 6.78 18.04
N PRO A 156 -11.34 6.80 19.26
CA PRO A 156 -11.43 7.96 20.16
C PRO A 156 -10.77 9.21 19.57
N GLY A 157 -9.69 9.02 18.81
CA GLY A 157 -8.94 10.10 18.16
C GLY A 157 -9.64 10.68 16.93
N ARG A 158 -10.58 9.96 16.30
CA ARG A 158 -11.20 10.31 15.01
C ARG A 158 -10.21 10.44 13.84
N TYR A 159 -9.17 9.61 13.87
CA TYR A 159 -8.16 9.50 12.80
C TYR A 159 -7.84 8.05 12.45
N ASP A 160 -8.54 7.08 13.05
CA ASP A 160 -8.27 5.67 12.83
C ASP A 160 -8.98 5.15 11.57
N LEU A 161 -8.51 4.01 11.06
CA LEU A 161 -9.18 3.26 9.99
C LEU A 161 -9.98 2.09 10.56
N LYS A 162 -11.07 1.74 9.90
CA LYS A 162 -11.80 0.48 10.15
C LYS A 162 -11.55 -0.50 9.03
N LEU A 163 -10.85 -1.59 9.36
CA LEU A 163 -10.54 -2.69 8.44
C LEU A 163 -11.44 -3.90 8.72
N HIS A 164 -11.71 -4.68 7.69
CA HIS A 164 -12.32 -6.00 7.80
C HIS A 164 -11.53 -6.97 6.94
N LEU A 165 -10.97 -8.01 7.55
CA LEU A 165 -10.21 -9.05 6.87
C LEU A 165 -11.01 -10.35 6.94
N ARG A 166 -11.13 -11.03 5.81
CA ARG A 166 -11.87 -12.28 5.67
C ARG A 166 -10.97 -13.33 5.04
N TRP A 167 -10.69 -14.38 5.79
CA TRP A 167 -10.10 -15.60 5.26
C TRP A 167 -11.20 -16.52 4.74
N ARG A 168 -10.92 -17.21 3.63
CA ARG A 168 -11.87 -18.07 2.95
C ARG A 168 -11.17 -19.24 2.28
N ARG A 169 -11.89 -20.35 2.18
CA ARG A 169 -11.65 -21.44 1.24
C ARG A 169 -12.30 -21.12 -0.09
N SER A 170 -11.49 -20.74 -1.08
CA SER A 170 -11.98 -20.26 -2.38
C SER A 170 -12.86 -21.28 -3.09
N TRP A 171 -12.59 -22.58 -2.91
CA TRP A 171 -13.33 -23.68 -3.53
C TRP A 171 -14.71 -23.94 -2.90
N GLU A 172 -15.02 -23.38 -1.73
CA GLU A 172 -16.34 -23.50 -1.09
C GLU A 172 -17.31 -22.43 -1.57
N VAL A 173 -16.84 -21.43 -2.33
CA VAL A 173 -17.70 -20.39 -2.89
C VAL A 173 -18.50 -20.93 -4.08
N GLY A 174 -19.82 -20.96 -3.91
CA GLY A 174 -20.78 -21.29 -4.97
C GLY A 174 -21.12 -20.09 -5.84
N GLU A 175 -22.39 -19.67 -5.82
CA GLU A 175 -22.84 -18.51 -6.58
C GLU A 175 -22.18 -17.22 -6.06
N VAL A 176 -21.58 -16.46 -6.97
CA VAL A 176 -20.83 -15.24 -6.63
C VAL A 176 -21.72 -14.00 -6.76
N LEU A 177 -21.62 -13.09 -5.80
CA LEU A 177 -22.28 -11.79 -5.83
C LEU A 177 -21.74 -10.92 -6.98
N THR A 178 -22.57 -10.65 -7.99
CA THR A 178 -22.16 -9.93 -9.21
C THR A 178 -22.29 -8.41 -9.10
N ALA A 179 -23.04 -7.90 -8.13
CA ALA A 179 -23.26 -6.48 -7.90
C ALA A 179 -23.03 -6.14 -6.41
N PRO A 180 -21.76 -6.07 -5.97
CA PRO A 180 -21.47 -5.71 -4.57
C PRO A 180 -22.01 -4.31 -4.26
N PRO A 181 -22.61 -4.12 -3.07
CA PRO A 181 -23.12 -2.81 -2.68
C PRO A 181 -21.97 -1.81 -2.60
N GLN A 182 -22.21 -0.58 -3.07
CA GLN A 182 -21.22 0.49 -3.04
C GLN A 182 -21.67 1.62 -2.11
N PRO A 183 -20.75 2.26 -1.38
CA PRO A 183 -21.07 3.46 -0.61
C PRO A 183 -21.53 4.59 -1.54
N LEU A 184 -22.56 5.32 -1.14
CA LEU A 184 -23.06 6.46 -1.93
C LEU A 184 -22.02 7.59 -2.03
N VAL A 185 -21.28 7.82 -0.93
CA VAL A 185 -20.17 8.78 -0.87
C VAL A 185 -19.03 8.22 -0.03
N VAL A 186 -17.82 8.74 -0.26
CA VAL A 186 -16.57 8.39 0.44
C VAL A 186 -15.87 9.64 0.97
N GLY A 187 -15.09 9.52 2.05
CA GLY A 187 -14.43 10.65 2.70
C GLY A 187 -13.39 11.36 1.80
N SER A 188 -12.65 10.55 1.04
CA SER A 188 -11.59 10.92 0.11
C SER A 188 -11.54 9.99 -1.11
N ASP A 189 -10.93 10.43 -2.20
CA ASP A 189 -10.73 9.63 -3.42
C ASP A 189 -9.76 8.46 -3.21
N GLY A 190 -8.75 8.64 -2.37
CA GLY A 190 -7.80 7.60 -1.96
C GLY A 190 -8.42 6.37 -1.28
N PHE A 191 -9.71 6.42 -0.91
CA PHE A 191 -10.44 5.24 -0.41
C PHE A 191 -10.93 4.29 -1.53
N VAL A 192 -10.96 4.77 -2.77
CA VAL A 192 -11.49 4.04 -3.92
C VAL A 192 -10.30 3.51 -4.72
N PRO A 193 -10.00 2.21 -4.68
CA PRO A 193 -8.90 1.65 -5.46
C PRO A 193 -9.25 1.59 -6.96
N GLU A 194 -8.24 1.77 -7.81
CA GLU A 194 -8.31 1.35 -9.20
C GLU A 194 -8.00 -0.14 -9.36
N PRO A 195 -8.78 -0.85 -10.19
CA PRO A 195 -8.56 -2.27 -10.41
C PRO A 195 -7.16 -2.55 -10.99
N CYS A 196 -6.40 -3.36 -10.27
CA CYS A 196 -5.04 -3.73 -10.63
C CYS A 196 -4.89 -5.26 -10.71
N VAL A 197 -4.15 -5.71 -11.73
CA VAL A 197 -3.53 -7.04 -11.74
C VAL A 197 -2.21 -6.96 -10.98
N LEU A 198 -1.82 -8.05 -10.33
CA LEU A 198 -0.59 -8.11 -9.54
C LEU A 198 0.51 -8.87 -10.28
N TYR A 199 1.75 -8.53 -9.97
CA TYR A 199 2.94 -9.22 -10.44
C TYR A 199 3.85 -9.57 -9.27
N PRO A 200 3.48 -10.59 -8.46
CA PRO A 200 4.18 -10.90 -7.23
C PRO A 200 5.65 -11.26 -7.47
N GLU A 201 6.53 -10.67 -6.67
CA GLU A 201 7.97 -10.93 -6.66
C GLU A 201 8.45 -11.08 -5.22
N GLN A 202 9.01 -12.23 -4.88
CA GLN A 202 9.63 -12.44 -3.57
C GLN A 202 11.05 -11.88 -3.56
N VAL A 203 11.34 -11.02 -2.58
CA VAL A 203 12.64 -10.38 -2.39
C VAL A 203 13.13 -10.57 -0.95
N VAL A 204 14.45 -10.44 -0.77
CA VAL A 204 15.07 -10.41 0.57
C VAL A 204 14.78 -9.06 1.24
N THR A 205 14.54 -9.10 2.56
CA THR A 205 14.30 -7.92 3.39
C THR A 205 14.88 -8.12 4.79
N TYR A 206 15.04 -7.02 5.54
CA TYR A 206 15.57 -7.01 6.89
C TYR A 206 14.68 -6.16 7.82
N PRO A 207 14.81 -6.29 9.15
CA PRO A 207 14.03 -5.48 10.08
C PRO A 207 14.35 -3.99 9.98
N PHE A 208 13.39 -3.18 10.42
CA PHE A 208 13.61 -1.77 10.69
C PHE A 208 14.79 -1.57 11.64
N ALA A 209 15.67 -0.60 11.39
CA ALA A 209 16.93 -0.43 12.13
C ALA A 209 16.70 -0.36 13.65
N GLY A 210 15.70 0.41 14.08
CA GLY A 210 15.33 0.56 15.50
C GLY A 210 14.75 -0.71 16.17
N LEU A 211 14.59 -1.82 15.45
CA LEU A 211 14.20 -3.13 15.99
C LEU A 211 15.37 -4.13 16.03
N LEU A 212 16.55 -3.74 15.54
CA LEU A 212 17.76 -4.55 15.60
C LEU A 212 18.41 -4.46 16.99
N PRO A 213 19.32 -5.38 17.34
CA PRO A 213 20.16 -5.23 18.53
C PRO A 213 20.88 -3.88 18.53
N GLU A 214 21.00 -3.25 19.70
CA GLU A 214 21.54 -1.89 19.88
C GLU A 214 22.90 -1.68 19.18
N GLU A 215 23.81 -2.65 19.31
CA GLU A 215 25.13 -2.59 18.66
C GLU A 215 25.03 -2.56 17.13
N LEU A 216 24.07 -3.28 16.55
CA LEU A 216 23.88 -3.32 15.10
C LEU A 216 23.22 -2.04 14.59
N CYS A 217 22.24 -1.51 15.32
CA CYS A 217 21.61 -0.22 15.05
C CYS A 217 22.66 0.90 15.07
N ALA A 218 23.43 1.01 16.15
CA ALA A 218 24.45 2.05 16.30
C ALA A 218 25.53 1.98 15.20
N ARG A 219 25.85 0.78 14.69
CA ARG A 219 26.78 0.62 13.56
C ARG A 219 26.19 1.08 12.23
N ILE A 220 24.89 0.87 12.02
CA ILE A 220 24.18 1.39 10.84
C ILE A 220 24.17 2.91 10.90
N ASP A 221 23.73 3.47 12.02
CA ASP A 221 23.63 4.92 12.24
C ASP A 221 25.00 5.61 12.02
N ALA A 222 26.06 5.11 12.67
CA ALA A 222 27.39 5.68 12.54
C ALA A 222 27.94 5.63 11.11
N ARG A 223 27.51 4.66 10.30
CA ARG A 223 27.93 4.55 8.90
C ARG A 223 27.13 5.50 8.00
N GLU A 224 25.83 5.65 8.25
CA GLU A 224 24.99 6.62 7.54
C GLU A 224 25.45 8.05 7.84
N GLU A 225 25.73 8.38 9.11
CA GLU A 225 26.29 9.67 9.52
C GLU A 225 27.65 9.96 8.85
N ALA A 226 28.53 8.94 8.76
CA ALA A 226 29.81 9.09 8.08
C ALA A 226 29.65 9.32 6.58
N LEU A 227 28.72 8.61 5.93
CA LEU A 227 28.43 8.78 4.51
C LEU A 227 27.82 10.16 4.23
N GLU A 228 26.91 10.64 5.08
CA GLU A 228 26.33 11.98 4.97
C GLU A 228 27.42 13.06 5.08
N ALA A 229 28.31 12.95 6.07
CA ALA A 229 29.43 13.88 6.23
C ALA A 229 30.40 13.87 5.02
N GLU A 230 30.73 12.69 4.47
CA GLU A 230 31.55 12.56 3.26
C GLU A 230 30.90 13.26 2.06
N LEU A 231 29.59 13.08 1.86
CA LEU A 231 28.82 13.72 0.78
C LEU A 231 28.72 15.24 0.94
N GLU A 232 28.54 15.74 2.16
CA GLU A 232 28.55 17.18 2.46
C GLU A 232 29.92 17.80 2.12
N GLU A 233 31.02 17.17 2.53
CA GLU A 233 32.37 17.63 2.21
C GLU A 233 32.66 17.63 0.70
N GLU A 234 32.17 16.63 -0.05
CA GLU A 234 32.29 16.56 -1.51
C GLU A 234 31.45 17.65 -2.21
N ALA A 235 30.24 17.93 -1.72
CA ALA A 235 29.38 18.97 -2.25
C ALA A 235 29.98 20.38 -2.06
N GLU A 236 30.68 20.62 -0.94
CA GLU A 236 31.41 21.89 -0.73
C GLU A 236 32.61 22.06 -1.67
N GLN A 237 33.20 20.95 -2.15
CA GLN A 237 34.41 20.94 -2.98
C GLN A 237 34.13 20.86 -4.48
N SER A 238 32.91 20.49 -4.89
CA SER A 238 32.50 20.37 -6.29
C SER A 238 31.67 21.59 -6.76
N ALA A 239 32.00 22.12 -7.94
CA ALA A 239 31.22 23.17 -8.60
C ALA A 239 30.09 22.60 -9.50
N ASP A 240 29.92 21.28 -9.47
CA ASP A 240 28.99 20.51 -10.29
C ASP A 240 27.93 19.90 -9.37
N GLU A 241 26.64 20.06 -9.69
CA GLU A 241 25.51 19.50 -8.92
C GLU A 241 25.42 17.97 -9.14
N SER A 242 26.49 17.24 -8.87
CA SER A 242 26.50 15.78 -8.87
C SER A 242 25.77 15.28 -7.62
N THR A 243 24.49 14.95 -7.76
CA THR A 243 23.67 14.38 -6.70
C THR A 243 24.04 12.92 -6.46
N THR A 244 25.13 12.65 -5.76
CA THR A 244 25.34 11.31 -5.18
C THR A 244 24.24 11.11 -4.13
N GLU A 245 23.31 10.18 -4.38
CA GLU A 245 22.20 9.90 -3.47
C GLU A 245 22.71 9.18 -2.20
N LEU A 246 22.27 9.67 -1.03
CA LEU A 246 22.53 9.03 0.26
C LEU A 246 21.81 7.68 0.30
N LEU A 247 22.57 6.58 0.22
CA LEU A 247 22.04 5.22 0.31
C LEU A 247 21.81 4.85 1.79
N GLY A 248 20.54 4.80 2.20
CA GLY A 248 20.15 4.43 3.55
C GLY A 248 19.91 2.93 3.69
N TYR A 249 20.31 2.35 4.82
CA TYR A 249 19.95 0.99 5.21
C TYR A 249 18.43 0.79 5.11
N GLN A 250 17.67 1.69 5.73
CA GLN A 250 16.22 1.55 5.83
C GLN A 250 15.54 1.58 4.45
N TYR A 251 15.91 2.54 3.62
CA TYR A 251 15.22 2.86 2.37
C TYR A 251 15.78 2.15 1.15
N ASP A 252 17.06 1.75 1.14
CA ASP A 252 17.69 1.12 -0.04
C ASP A 252 18.03 -0.35 0.15
N LEU A 253 18.31 -0.77 1.38
CA LEU A 253 18.91 -2.07 1.66
C LEU A 253 17.99 -3.01 2.47
N SER A 254 16.99 -2.48 3.17
CA SER A 254 16.21 -3.22 4.17
C SER A 254 14.76 -3.49 3.75
N ILE A 255 13.88 -2.48 3.83
CA ILE A 255 12.43 -2.67 3.65
C ILE A 255 12.02 -2.08 2.30
N PRO A 256 11.52 -2.90 1.36
CA PRO A 256 11.01 -2.38 0.09
C PRO A 256 9.74 -1.54 0.31
N PRO A 257 9.56 -0.44 -0.44
CA PRO A 257 8.30 0.30 -0.50
C PRO A 257 7.23 -0.49 -1.26
N GLY A 258 6.00 0.02 -1.23
CA GLY A 258 4.91 -0.47 -2.04
C GLY A 258 4.05 -1.55 -1.38
N TRP A 259 3.09 -2.04 -2.15
CA TRP A 259 2.21 -3.12 -1.72
C TRP A 259 3.00 -4.41 -1.55
N ARG A 260 2.99 -4.99 -0.35
CA ARG A 260 3.81 -6.16 -0.03
C ARG A 260 3.18 -7.05 1.04
N VAL A 261 3.50 -8.34 1.00
CA VAL A 261 3.01 -9.35 1.94
C VAL A 261 4.17 -9.98 2.68
N GLY A 262 4.03 -10.15 4.00
CA GLY A 262 5.09 -10.66 4.86
C GLY A 262 6.28 -9.70 4.97
N GLY A 263 7.40 -10.21 5.50
CA GLY A 263 8.59 -9.43 5.81
C GLY A 263 8.44 -8.61 7.09
N PHE A 264 9.03 -7.41 7.10
CA PHE A 264 9.12 -6.56 8.27
C PHE A 264 8.36 -5.23 8.07
N ALA A 265 7.71 -4.73 9.12
CA ALA A 265 7.05 -3.43 9.07
C ALA A 265 8.08 -2.30 9.12
N SER A 266 7.84 -1.24 8.34
CA SER A 266 8.56 0.01 8.55
C SER A 266 8.05 0.68 9.82
N TRP A 267 8.91 1.50 10.43
CA TRP A 267 8.58 2.37 11.57
C TRP A 267 9.17 3.77 11.36
N HIS A 268 9.13 4.25 10.11
CA HIS A 268 9.84 5.45 9.69
C HIS A 268 9.17 6.76 10.15
N ALA A 269 7.88 6.73 10.50
CA ALA A 269 7.14 7.91 10.93
C ALA A 269 6.81 7.94 12.42
N THR A 270 6.85 6.78 13.08
CA THR A 270 6.54 6.64 14.50
C THR A 270 7.52 5.68 15.15
N ASP A 271 7.81 5.87 16.44
CA ASP A 271 8.60 4.91 17.21
C ASP A 271 8.01 3.49 17.12
N PRO A 272 8.85 2.44 17.00
CA PRO A 272 8.39 1.08 17.01
C PRO A 272 7.56 0.75 18.25
N SER A 273 6.40 0.12 18.04
CA SER A 273 5.48 -0.25 19.11
C SER A 273 5.23 -1.76 19.12
N PRO A 274 5.12 -2.41 20.29
CA PRO A 274 4.79 -3.83 20.37
C PRO A 274 3.44 -4.16 19.71
N MET A 275 3.51 -4.99 18.68
CA MET A 275 2.34 -5.51 17.96
C MET A 275 1.98 -6.90 18.48
N ASP A 276 1.58 -7.00 19.74
CA ASP A 276 1.15 -8.26 20.34
C ASP A 276 -0.33 -8.55 20.08
N CYS A 277 -0.65 -9.83 19.90
CA CYS A 277 -2.01 -10.30 19.72
C CYS A 277 -2.86 -10.05 20.97
N LEU A 278 -4.02 -9.41 20.81
CA LEU A 278 -4.91 -9.10 21.93
C LEU A 278 -5.55 -10.33 22.60
N THR A 279 -5.50 -11.50 21.96
CA THR A 279 -6.10 -12.74 22.48
C THR A 279 -5.09 -13.63 23.18
N CYS A 280 -3.91 -13.84 22.58
CA CYS A 280 -2.92 -14.81 23.07
C CYS A 280 -1.54 -14.19 23.38
N THR A 281 -1.42 -12.86 23.32
CA THR A 281 -0.21 -12.06 23.63
C THR A 281 1.04 -12.42 22.83
N THR A 282 0.92 -13.28 21.82
CA THR A 282 2.04 -13.61 20.94
C THR A 282 2.36 -12.43 20.04
N PRO A 283 3.65 -12.05 19.87
CA PRO A 283 4.06 -11.05 18.90
C PRO A 283 3.54 -11.39 17.51
N MET A 284 2.88 -10.43 16.88
CA MET A 284 2.26 -10.61 15.57
C MET A 284 3.29 -10.40 14.46
N HIS A 285 3.08 -11.07 13.32
CA HIS A 285 3.88 -10.85 12.13
C HIS A 285 3.17 -9.90 11.18
N LEU A 286 3.95 -9.16 10.39
CA LEU A 286 3.39 -8.37 9.29
C LEU A 286 2.70 -9.31 8.29
N LEU A 287 1.41 -9.06 8.05
CA LEU A 287 0.62 -9.77 7.06
C LEU A 287 0.67 -9.05 5.72
N LEU A 288 0.31 -7.77 5.70
CA LEU A 288 0.15 -6.98 4.48
C LEU A 288 0.52 -5.53 4.77
N THR A 289 1.29 -4.94 3.87
CA THR A 289 1.49 -3.49 3.79
C THR A 289 0.72 -2.97 2.57
N ILE A 290 -0.07 -1.93 2.82
CA ILE A 290 -0.80 -1.17 1.81
C ILE A 290 -0.15 0.20 1.74
N ASP A 291 0.62 0.42 0.70
CA ASP A 291 1.35 1.68 0.49
C ASP A 291 0.57 2.60 -0.45
N SER A 292 0.70 3.91 -0.24
CA SER A 292 0.21 4.92 -1.17
C SER A 292 1.04 4.96 -2.46
N SER A 293 2.29 4.50 -2.42
CA SER A 293 3.19 4.48 -3.58
C SER A 293 4.06 3.21 -3.63
N GLU A 294 4.32 2.71 -4.84
CA GLU A 294 5.21 1.57 -5.10
C GLU A 294 6.70 1.93 -5.01
N TRP A 295 7.01 3.21 -5.16
CA TRP A 295 8.30 3.86 -4.92
C TRP A 295 8.11 5.39 -4.94
N ASP A 296 9.07 6.12 -4.43
CA ASP A 296 9.09 7.59 -4.38
C ASP A 296 10.51 8.11 -4.70
N GLY A 297 10.75 9.41 -4.44
CA GLY A 297 12.04 10.03 -4.70
C GLY A 297 13.19 9.47 -3.84
N GLY A 298 12.89 8.84 -2.69
CA GLY A 298 13.89 8.28 -1.78
C GLY A 298 14.06 6.76 -1.88
N SER A 299 13.30 6.10 -2.75
CA SER A 299 13.31 4.65 -2.92
C SER A 299 13.57 4.22 -4.36
N GLY A 300 14.30 5.05 -5.11
CA GLY A 300 14.67 4.81 -6.50
C GLY A 300 15.37 3.46 -6.71
N SER A 301 16.15 3.00 -5.74
CA SER A 301 16.83 1.69 -5.76
C SER A 301 15.86 0.50 -5.82
N TRP A 302 14.59 0.67 -5.44
CA TRP A 302 13.53 -0.34 -5.53
C TRP A 302 12.68 -0.26 -6.78
N LYS A 303 12.85 0.77 -7.61
CA LYS A 303 12.07 0.95 -8.83
C LYS A 303 12.29 -0.23 -9.79
N PRO A 304 11.24 -0.98 -10.19
CA PRO A 304 11.39 -2.14 -11.05
C PRO A 304 12.11 -1.80 -12.36
N LEU A 305 12.97 -2.70 -12.84
CA LEU A 305 13.77 -2.51 -14.05
C LEU A 305 12.91 -2.13 -15.27
N GLU A 306 11.73 -2.73 -15.39
CA GLU A 306 10.78 -2.49 -16.46
C GLU A 306 10.16 -1.08 -16.43
N ASP A 307 10.21 -0.39 -15.29
CA ASP A 307 9.68 0.98 -15.12
C ASP A 307 10.77 2.06 -15.21
N GLN A 308 12.06 1.69 -15.17
CA GLN A 308 13.16 2.67 -15.18
C GLN A 308 13.27 3.41 -16.52
N SER A 309 13.04 2.73 -17.64
CA SER A 309 13.14 3.32 -18.99
C SER A 309 11.98 4.28 -19.34
N GLN A 310 10.90 4.30 -18.54
CA GLN A 310 9.75 5.17 -18.80
C GLN A 310 9.92 6.60 -18.25
N GLY A 311 10.91 6.83 -17.37
CA GLY A 311 11.10 8.10 -16.66
C GLY A 311 12.02 9.13 -17.34
N GLN A 312 12.79 8.77 -18.38
CA GLN A 312 13.83 9.66 -18.93
C GLN A 312 13.31 10.79 -19.85
N ASN A 313 12.00 10.86 -20.12
CA ASN A 313 11.42 11.80 -21.10
C ASN A 313 10.37 12.77 -20.52
N GLN A 314 10.26 12.93 -19.20
CA GLN A 314 9.16 13.71 -18.59
C GLN A 314 9.70 14.88 -17.77
N GLY A 315 9.34 16.10 -18.18
CA GLY A 315 9.70 17.35 -17.48
C GLY A 315 9.03 17.49 -16.11
N GLN A 316 9.55 18.39 -15.28
CA GLN A 316 9.26 18.62 -13.85
C GLN A 316 7.78 18.92 -13.47
N ASN A 317 6.83 18.91 -14.40
CA ASN A 317 5.42 19.30 -14.19
C ASN A 317 4.40 18.18 -14.46
N GLN A 318 4.82 16.92 -14.55
CA GLN A 318 3.91 15.79 -14.66
C GLN A 318 3.49 15.28 -13.27
N PRO A 319 2.22 14.85 -13.08
CA PRO A 319 1.78 14.23 -11.84
C PRO A 319 2.63 12.99 -11.52
N ALA A 320 2.65 12.60 -10.23
CA ALA A 320 3.37 11.41 -9.75
C ALA A 320 3.25 10.25 -10.75
N HIS A 321 4.38 9.65 -11.11
CA HIS A 321 4.50 8.67 -12.18
C HIS A 321 3.33 7.66 -12.08
N PRO A 322 2.43 7.51 -13.07
CA PRO A 322 1.22 6.69 -12.94
C PRO A 322 1.48 5.22 -12.55
N SER A 323 2.70 4.73 -12.76
CA SER A 323 3.13 3.40 -12.31
C SER A 323 3.61 3.34 -10.85
N ALA A 324 3.93 4.48 -10.23
CA ALA A 324 4.29 4.58 -8.82
C ALA A 324 3.03 4.55 -7.93
N THR A 325 1.91 5.12 -8.37
CA THR A 325 0.66 5.10 -7.58
C THR A 325 -0.48 4.37 -8.32
N PRO A 326 -0.28 3.13 -8.81
CA PRO A 326 -1.18 2.46 -9.75
C PRO A 326 -2.54 2.10 -9.15
N THR A 327 -2.60 1.90 -7.83
CA THR A 327 -3.82 1.53 -7.10
C THR A 327 -4.68 2.73 -6.80
N GLU A 328 -4.11 3.94 -6.84
CA GLU A 328 -4.75 5.20 -6.43
C GLU A 328 -5.31 5.15 -4.99
N VAL A 329 -4.79 4.22 -4.18
CA VAL A 329 -5.05 4.14 -2.75
C VAL A 329 -4.15 5.14 -2.04
N THR A 330 -4.71 5.88 -1.09
CA THR A 330 -3.93 6.81 -0.27
C THR A 330 -4.20 6.51 1.20
N VAL A 331 -3.14 6.20 1.94
CA VAL A 331 -3.18 6.00 3.39
C VAL A 331 -2.71 7.28 4.07
N GLY A 332 -3.53 7.82 4.97
CA GLY A 332 -3.20 9.00 5.75
C GLY A 332 -2.72 10.18 4.87
N ARG A 333 -1.47 10.60 5.07
CA ARG A 333 -0.82 11.67 4.30
C ARG A 333 0.19 11.12 3.30
N TRP A 334 -0.24 10.16 2.46
CA TRP A 334 0.63 9.43 1.52
C TRP A 334 1.62 8.46 2.17
N GLY A 335 1.26 7.90 3.33
CA GLY A 335 2.06 6.90 4.03
C GLY A 335 1.69 5.46 3.62
N GLU A 336 2.02 4.51 4.48
CA GLU A 336 1.68 3.10 4.37
C GLU A 336 0.85 2.61 5.57
N LEU A 337 0.02 1.60 5.35
CA LEU A 337 -0.74 0.88 6.37
C LEU A 337 -0.15 -0.51 6.52
N ASN A 338 0.41 -0.82 7.69
CA ASN A 338 0.90 -2.14 8.06
C ASN A 338 -0.19 -2.90 8.82
N ILE A 339 -0.59 -4.07 8.33
CA ILE A 339 -1.56 -4.96 8.98
C ILE A 339 -0.81 -6.18 9.50
N PHE A 340 -1.05 -6.52 10.77
CA PHE A 340 -0.38 -7.60 11.49
C PHE A 340 -1.37 -8.72 11.81
N ALA A 341 -0.90 -9.97 11.73
CA ALA A 341 -1.66 -11.16 12.04
C ALA A 341 -0.95 -12.02 13.09
N CYS A 342 -1.73 -12.71 13.92
CA CYS A 342 -1.20 -13.63 14.91
C CYS A 342 -0.63 -14.88 14.20
N PRO A 343 0.62 -15.28 14.47
CA PRO A 343 1.21 -16.45 13.82
C PRO A 343 0.68 -17.78 14.37
N ILE A 344 0.11 -17.79 15.58
CA ILE A 344 -0.46 -19.01 16.19
C ILE A 344 -1.88 -19.28 15.67
N GLU A 345 -2.69 -18.24 15.60
CA GLU A 345 -4.09 -18.34 15.17
C GLU A 345 -4.42 -17.14 14.27
N PRO A 346 -4.31 -17.30 12.93
CA PRO A 346 -4.55 -16.22 11.97
C PRO A 346 -5.97 -15.64 12.01
N GLY A 347 -6.93 -16.35 12.63
CA GLY A 347 -8.28 -15.85 12.87
C GLY A 347 -8.41 -14.87 14.05
N HIS A 348 -7.40 -14.73 14.90
CA HIS A 348 -7.41 -13.73 15.97
C HIS A 348 -7.51 -12.29 15.43
N PRO A 349 -8.00 -11.33 16.25
CA PRO A 349 -8.09 -9.94 15.83
C PRO A 349 -6.76 -9.39 15.31
N HIS A 350 -6.83 -8.81 14.11
CA HIS A 350 -5.69 -8.16 13.46
C HIS A 350 -5.40 -6.83 14.16
N ARG A 351 -4.13 -6.43 14.15
CA ARG A 351 -3.69 -5.08 14.55
C ARG A 351 -3.10 -4.38 13.35
N TRP A 352 -2.98 -3.06 13.40
CA TRP A 352 -2.40 -2.29 12.32
C TRP A 352 -1.70 -1.04 12.84
N SER A 353 -0.81 -0.48 12.03
CA SER A 353 -0.18 0.83 12.21
C SER A 353 -0.17 1.58 10.88
N ILE A 354 -0.22 2.91 10.94
CA ILE A 354 0.04 3.77 9.77
C ILE A 354 1.44 4.35 9.97
N GLN A 355 2.25 4.34 8.91
CA GLN A 355 3.57 4.95 8.88
C GLN A 355 3.59 6.02 7.79
#